data_AF-A0A935CT60-F1
#
_entry.id   AF-A0A935CT60-F1
#
_cell.length_a   1.000
_cell.length_b   1.000
_cell.length_c   1.000
_cell.angle_alpha   90.00
_cell.angle_beta   90.00
_cell.angle_gamma   90.00
#
_symmetry.space_group_name_H-M   'P 1'
#
loop_
_entity.id
_entity.type
_entity.pdbx_description
1 polymer ?
#
loop_
_entity_poly.entity_id
_entity_poly.type
_entity_poly.pdbx_seq_one_letter_code
_entity_poly.pdbx_strand_id
1 'polypeptide(L)'
;MPVAAARKLLKCLVCLAAAWGTSSLAGPNSDSTSAAVDASGVPMLSRFNAEHYSVMPQHSSIVTDANGRVFVGNVEGVLLYSAGRFEHLHPAQEMSVRSLALSDDGGVLVGAYDQFGCFREQPDGEWTYTDLDEQFRDVPDAHPLGRIWLVANLPDGQYFLAERRLFRIGSNGEKQSWPIPSNVLNGVIVGNDIWARVVDQGLMRFDGKAFVSVPGGEEFIVFGVQSAAPHPEGTLFTSRAEGLYLGDAKHGLRHIDTAYDAWMLQTQVYSVAALADGNYALATLSGEVAIIDASLALKKQYRISNFPITDIAASVDGGLWFATEGDLVRMEWPSPWTFVGEEDGLFGALNDAEWFEGKRWVATSLGLFRSDRDDDGRVRFHALPWARDEVWDLQRIGDDLLVGERKSVQVVHAGEATRLIDSDGVFELIPSTFVPGRVLALEDASILELDHTASWRVSVRHDLGEVAISTLVELATDRWLIGNWRGYPQLVTRTAGVDGPHIVVQPLGPEYGLPEQADAGSSVWKTGGKTFATIGDDLYEWRGNHFVAQPDHPLVKLGRHAPQRNRVSRWRKAPVRIHQSRYLGRAGRSVAIVESGVAPGARNDRVIARRRRSSDRGRVGWIADL
;
A
#
# COMPACT_ATOMS: atom_id res chain seq x y z
N MET A 1 -8.36 -17.58 -12.16
CA MET A 1 -6.91 -17.44 -12.41
C MET A 1 -6.60 -18.22 -13.67
N PRO A 2 -5.94 -17.64 -14.68
CA PRO A 2 -5.39 -18.44 -15.77
C PRO A 2 -4.35 -19.41 -15.17
N VAL A 3 -4.38 -20.68 -15.59
CA VAL A 3 -3.60 -21.77 -15.01
C VAL A 3 -2.08 -21.54 -15.13
N ALA A 4 -1.63 -20.74 -16.10
CA ALA A 4 -0.25 -20.29 -16.23
C ALA A 4 0.27 -19.55 -14.97
N ALA A 5 -0.55 -18.64 -14.41
CA ALA A 5 -0.24 -17.95 -13.16
C ALA A 5 -0.10 -18.94 -11.99
N ALA A 6 -0.92 -20.00 -11.95
CA ALA A 6 -0.86 -21.04 -10.92
C ALA A 6 0.43 -21.87 -11.00
N ARG A 7 0.99 -22.09 -12.20
CA ARG A 7 2.23 -22.88 -12.40
C ARG A 7 3.48 -22.13 -11.94
N LYS A 8 3.57 -20.83 -12.22
CA LYS A 8 4.63 -19.94 -11.68
C LYS A 8 4.42 -19.66 -10.18
N LEU A 9 3.18 -19.48 -9.71
CA LEU A 9 2.88 -19.41 -8.26
C LEU A 9 3.28 -20.70 -7.54
N LEU A 10 3.04 -21.87 -8.11
CA LEU A 10 3.42 -23.15 -7.50
C LEU A 10 4.95 -23.29 -7.45
N LYS A 11 5.68 -22.83 -8.48
CA LYS A 11 7.16 -22.73 -8.43
C LYS A 11 7.62 -21.79 -7.30
N CYS A 12 6.99 -20.62 -7.14
CA CYS A 12 7.30 -19.69 -6.05
C CYS A 12 6.98 -20.28 -4.66
N LEU A 13 5.83 -20.93 -4.48
CA LEU A 13 5.42 -21.56 -3.23
C LEU A 13 6.33 -22.76 -2.86
N VAL A 14 6.79 -23.53 -3.84
CA VAL A 14 7.75 -24.63 -3.64
C VAL A 14 9.13 -24.09 -3.29
N CYS A 15 9.60 -22.99 -3.88
CA CYS A 15 10.83 -22.33 -3.49
C CYS A 15 10.76 -21.74 -2.06
N LEU A 16 9.62 -21.16 -1.68
CA LEU A 16 9.35 -20.69 -0.31
C LEU A 16 9.37 -21.85 0.70
N ALA A 17 8.76 -23.00 0.37
CA ALA A 17 8.78 -24.18 1.22
C ALA A 17 10.18 -24.82 1.33
N ALA A 18 10.97 -24.80 0.24
CA ALA A 18 12.35 -25.31 0.24
C ALA A 18 13.32 -24.41 1.02
N ALA A 19 13.10 -23.09 1.00
CA ALA A 19 13.86 -22.12 1.80
C ALA A 19 13.65 -22.31 3.32
N TRP A 20 12.52 -22.92 3.72
CA TRP A 20 12.23 -23.23 5.12
C TRP A 20 12.73 -24.62 5.56
N GLY A 21 13.24 -25.43 4.62
CA GLY A 21 13.67 -26.81 4.85
C GLY A 21 15.18 -27.06 4.81
N THR A 22 16.01 -26.06 4.51
CA THR A 22 17.48 -26.23 4.42
C THR A 22 18.24 -25.10 5.09
N SER A 23 18.15 -25.01 6.40
CA SER A 23 19.18 -24.34 7.22
C SER A 23 20.38 -25.28 7.38
N SER A 24 21.23 -25.39 6.34
CA SER A 24 22.68 -25.57 6.55
C SER A 24 23.49 -25.36 5.26
N LEU A 25 24.44 -24.42 5.35
CA LEU A 25 25.72 -24.35 4.65
C LEU A 25 25.71 -24.33 3.10
N ALA A 26 25.59 -23.13 2.54
CA ALA A 26 26.23 -22.79 1.26
C ALA A 26 27.12 -21.55 1.46
N GLY A 27 28.39 -21.67 1.07
CA GLY A 27 29.40 -20.61 1.16
C GLY A 27 29.12 -19.42 0.23
N PRO A 28 29.93 -18.34 0.31
CA PRO A 28 29.64 -17.08 -0.35
C PRO A 28 29.89 -17.20 -1.86
N ASN A 29 28.83 -17.43 -2.63
CA ASN A 29 28.82 -16.99 -4.02
C ASN A 29 28.42 -15.51 -4.00
N SER A 30 29.44 -14.65 -4.02
CA SER A 30 29.32 -13.23 -4.31
C SER A 30 28.96 -13.08 -5.79
N ASP A 31 27.66 -12.89 -6.08
CA ASP A 31 27.15 -12.17 -7.28
C ASP A 31 25.62 -12.16 -7.34
N SER A 32 24.90 -12.99 -6.56
CA SER A 32 23.42 -12.97 -6.53
C SER A 32 22.82 -12.04 -5.46
N THR A 33 23.64 -11.45 -4.59
CA THR A 33 23.20 -10.66 -3.44
C THR A 33 23.02 -9.16 -3.73
N SER A 34 23.56 -8.61 -4.83
CA SER A 34 23.34 -7.19 -5.15
C SER A 34 21.97 -6.93 -5.80
N ALA A 35 21.47 -7.84 -6.63
CA ALA A 35 20.21 -7.65 -7.35
C ALA A 35 18.96 -7.70 -6.43
N ALA A 36 19.04 -8.38 -5.29
CA ALA A 36 17.92 -8.54 -4.35
C ALA A 36 17.73 -7.33 -3.41
N VAL A 37 18.79 -6.56 -3.16
CA VAL A 37 18.72 -5.32 -2.34
C VAL A 37 18.07 -4.17 -3.14
N ASP A 38 17.99 -4.33 -4.47
CA ASP A 38 17.80 -3.24 -5.42
C ASP A 38 16.33 -2.92 -5.76
N ALA A 39 15.35 -3.66 -5.23
CA ALA A 39 13.92 -3.50 -5.54
C ALA A 39 13.07 -3.05 -4.34
N SER A 40 13.59 -2.18 -3.47
CA SER A 40 12.83 -1.67 -2.32
C SER A 40 11.74 -0.69 -2.77
N GLY A 41 10.49 -1.13 -2.76
CA GLY A 41 9.32 -0.27 -2.86
C GLY A 41 8.98 0.43 -1.54
N VAL A 42 7.71 0.79 -1.35
CA VAL A 42 7.23 1.39 -0.10
C VAL A 42 7.07 0.29 0.96
N PRO A 43 7.40 0.51 2.24
CA PRO A 43 7.09 -0.42 3.32
C PRO A 43 5.59 -0.79 3.34
N MET A 44 5.24 -1.92 3.93
CA MET A 44 3.84 -2.33 4.00
C MET A 44 2.99 -1.28 4.73
N LEU A 45 1.93 -0.82 4.05
CA LEU A 45 0.98 0.17 4.57
C LEU A 45 -0.38 -0.48 4.81
N SER A 46 -0.98 -0.18 5.96
CA SER A 46 -2.39 -0.42 6.26
C SER A 46 -3.09 0.93 6.34
N ARG A 47 -4.16 1.11 5.57
CA ARG A 47 -4.95 2.34 5.53
C ARG A 47 -6.32 2.12 6.16
N PHE A 48 -6.72 3.04 7.02
CA PHE A 48 -8.03 3.06 7.66
C PHE A 48 -8.72 4.37 7.31
N ASN A 49 -9.98 4.29 6.90
CA ASN A 49 -10.79 5.41 6.45
C ASN A 49 -12.11 5.45 7.23
N ALA A 50 -13.00 6.38 6.89
CA ALA A 50 -14.30 6.53 7.54
C ALA A 50 -15.15 5.24 7.59
N GLU A 51 -14.97 4.27 6.69
CA GLU A 51 -15.68 2.98 6.75
C GLU A 51 -15.20 2.09 7.91
N HIS A 52 -13.98 2.30 8.40
CA HIS A 52 -13.39 1.51 9.49
C HIS A 52 -13.77 2.04 10.88
N TYR A 53 -13.92 3.36 11.03
CA TYR A 53 -14.17 4.01 12.32
C TYR A 53 -15.47 4.83 12.40
N SER A 54 -16.21 4.97 11.30
CA SER A 54 -17.55 5.59 11.24
C SER A 54 -17.65 7.04 11.73
N VAL A 55 -16.56 7.82 11.66
CA VAL A 55 -16.52 9.26 11.97
C VAL A 55 -15.87 10.04 10.82
N MET A 56 -16.04 11.37 10.78
CA MET A 56 -15.36 12.22 9.80
C MET A 56 -13.82 12.07 9.90
N PRO A 57 -13.11 11.80 8.78
CA PRO A 57 -11.72 11.35 8.82
C PRO A 57 -10.71 12.50 8.95
N GLN A 58 -10.89 13.38 9.94
CA GLN A 58 -9.99 14.52 10.21
C GLN A 58 -9.29 14.33 11.56
N HIS A 59 -7.99 14.04 11.52
CA HIS A 59 -7.21 13.67 12.69
C HIS A 59 -6.17 14.76 13.03
N SER A 60 -6.01 15.09 14.31
CA SER A 60 -5.20 16.23 14.77
C SER A 60 -3.99 15.85 15.60
N SER A 61 -4.03 14.68 16.26
CA SER A 61 -2.97 14.19 17.16
C SER A 61 -3.07 12.68 17.30
N ILE A 62 -1.95 12.02 17.57
CA ILE A 62 -1.91 10.57 17.76
C ILE A 62 -0.89 10.18 18.83
N VAL A 63 -1.30 9.28 19.73
CA VAL A 63 -0.42 8.71 20.76
C VAL A 63 -0.60 7.20 20.86
N THR A 64 0.47 6.50 21.20
CA THR A 64 0.46 5.04 21.35
C THR A 64 0.95 4.66 22.74
N ASP A 65 0.21 3.81 23.43
CA ASP A 65 0.60 3.36 24.77
C ASP A 65 1.50 2.12 24.76
N ALA A 66 1.99 1.75 25.94
CA ALA A 66 2.87 0.60 26.13
C ALA A 66 2.22 -0.76 25.78
N ASN A 67 0.89 -0.82 25.66
CA ASN A 67 0.14 -2.01 25.27
C ASN A 67 -0.13 -2.05 23.75
N GLY A 68 0.35 -1.07 23.00
CA GLY A 68 0.13 -0.95 21.55
C GLY A 68 -1.28 -0.45 21.19
N ARG A 69 -2.03 0.12 22.15
CA ARG A 69 -3.26 0.84 21.86
C ARG A 69 -2.91 2.18 21.25
N VAL A 70 -3.71 2.62 20.29
CA VAL A 70 -3.49 3.88 19.58
C VAL A 70 -4.68 4.79 19.83
N PHE A 71 -4.42 5.98 20.34
CA PHE A 71 -5.44 7.01 20.57
C PHE A 71 -5.22 8.12 19.56
N VAL A 72 -6.29 8.49 18.86
CA VAL A 72 -6.27 9.50 17.81
C VAL A 72 -7.24 10.60 18.16
N GLY A 73 -6.74 11.83 18.23
CA GLY A 73 -7.57 13.02 18.37
C GLY A 73 -8.27 13.30 17.06
N ASN A 74 -9.60 13.33 17.10
CA ASN A 74 -10.47 13.52 15.95
C ASN A 74 -11.46 14.66 16.21
N VAL A 75 -11.97 15.24 15.14
CA VAL A 75 -12.99 16.29 15.17
C VAL A 75 -14.31 15.89 15.85
N GLU A 76 -14.59 14.59 15.98
CA GLU A 76 -15.76 14.04 16.66
C GLU A 76 -15.41 13.34 17.99
N GLY A 77 -14.17 13.41 18.48
CA GLY A 77 -13.78 12.82 19.78
C GLY A 77 -12.41 12.15 19.73
N VAL A 78 -12.26 11.02 20.44
CA VAL A 78 -11.04 10.20 20.39
C VAL A 78 -11.35 8.87 19.73
N LEU A 79 -10.54 8.44 18.77
CA LEU A 79 -10.58 7.07 18.26
C LEU A 79 -9.57 6.23 19.02
N LEU A 80 -10.01 5.11 19.56
CA LEU A 80 -9.18 4.08 20.16
C LEU A 80 -9.06 2.91 19.18
N TYR A 81 -7.85 2.65 18.69
CA TYR A 81 -7.53 1.41 18.00
C TYR A 81 -6.89 0.42 18.98
N SER A 82 -7.52 -0.74 19.13
CA SER A 82 -7.02 -1.83 19.97
C SER A 82 -7.40 -3.17 19.35
N ALA A 83 -6.46 -4.11 19.32
CA ALA A 83 -6.67 -5.49 18.84
C ALA A 83 -7.38 -5.59 17.46
N GLY A 84 -7.07 -4.68 16.52
CA GLY A 84 -7.63 -4.70 15.16
C GLY A 84 -9.01 -4.05 15.03
N ARG A 85 -9.49 -3.34 16.05
CA ARG A 85 -10.80 -2.68 16.06
C ARG A 85 -10.67 -1.22 16.44
N PHE A 86 -11.54 -0.41 15.86
CA PHE A 86 -11.74 0.97 16.29
C PHE A 86 -12.94 1.07 17.22
N GLU A 87 -12.77 1.83 18.28
CA GLU A 87 -13.81 2.30 19.17
C GLU A 87 -13.78 3.84 19.17
N HIS A 88 -14.95 4.46 19.18
CA HIS A 88 -15.08 5.91 19.23
C HIS A 88 -15.42 6.34 20.66
N LEU A 89 -14.45 6.96 21.31
CA LEU A 89 -14.60 7.52 22.66
C LEU A 89 -15.08 8.95 22.52
N HIS A 90 -16.31 9.22 22.94
CA HIS A 90 -16.89 10.56 22.94
C HIS A 90 -17.64 10.81 24.24
N PRO A 91 -17.57 12.03 24.80
CA PRO A 91 -18.46 12.40 25.89
C PRO A 91 -19.87 12.68 25.36
N ALA A 92 -20.79 13.01 26.27
CA ALA A 92 -22.15 13.40 25.92
C ALA A 92 -22.23 14.70 25.08
N GLN A 93 -21.17 15.52 25.11
CA GLN A 93 -21.04 16.74 24.30
C GLN A 93 -20.09 16.50 23.12
N GLU A 94 -20.31 17.19 22.01
CA GLU A 94 -19.40 17.14 20.87
C GLU A 94 -18.03 17.68 21.26
N MET A 95 -16.97 16.95 20.91
CA MET A 95 -15.60 17.25 21.30
C MET A 95 -14.68 17.21 20.08
N SER A 96 -14.29 18.40 19.59
CA SER A 96 -13.27 18.50 18.54
C SER A 96 -11.89 18.44 19.17
N VAL A 97 -11.30 17.24 19.18
CA VAL A 97 -10.02 16.97 19.86
C VAL A 97 -8.85 17.45 19.01
N ARG A 98 -7.97 18.23 19.64
CA ARG A 98 -6.80 18.82 18.99
C ARG A 98 -5.49 18.19 19.46
N SER A 99 -5.38 17.88 20.75
CA SER A 99 -4.14 17.41 21.38
C SER A 99 -4.43 16.31 22.39
N LEU A 100 -3.57 15.30 22.42
CA LEU A 100 -3.62 14.15 23.31
C LEU A 100 -2.28 13.97 24.04
N ALA A 101 -2.34 13.43 25.26
CA ALA A 101 -1.18 12.87 25.95
C ALA A 101 -1.60 11.66 26.77
N LEU A 102 -0.70 10.70 26.96
CA LEU A 102 -0.96 9.57 27.87
C LEU A 102 -0.72 9.99 29.32
N SER A 103 -1.58 9.55 30.23
CA SER A 103 -1.36 9.67 31.67
C SER A 103 -0.66 8.43 32.23
N ASP A 104 0.01 8.59 33.38
CA ASP A 104 0.81 7.51 34.02
C ASP A 104 -0.02 6.28 34.40
N ASP A 105 -1.33 6.46 34.61
CA ASP A 105 -2.30 5.42 34.95
C ASP A 105 -2.90 4.72 33.71
N GLY A 106 -2.38 5.00 32.51
CA GLY A 106 -2.84 4.39 31.26
C GLY A 106 -4.11 5.02 30.67
N GLY A 107 -4.54 6.16 31.22
CA GLY A 107 -5.56 7.02 30.62
C GLY A 107 -5.02 7.89 29.48
N VAL A 108 -5.93 8.64 28.84
CA VAL A 108 -5.59 9.61 27.81
C VAL A 108 -6.14 10.99 28.19
N LEU A 109 -5.22 11.94 28.38
CA LEU A 109 -5.53 13.36 28.56
C LEU A 109 -5.94 13.95 27.22
N VAL A 110 -6.97 14.79 27.25
CA VAL A 110 -7.60 15.32 26.04
C VAL A 110 -7.72 16.84 26.14
N GLY A 111 -7.34 17.51 25.06
CA GLY A 111 -7.52 18.94 24.85
C GLY A 111 -8.37 19.16 23.61
N ALA A 112 -9.51 19.79 23.78
CA ALA A 112 -10.49 20.07 22.73
C ALA A 112 -10.77 21.58 22.63
N TYR A 113 -11.78 21.96 21.87
CA TYR A 113 -12.28 23.33 21.89
C TYR A 113 -13.14 23.57 23.14
N ASP A 114 -12.79 24.59 23.92
CA ASP A 114 -13.47 25.02 25.14
C ASP A 114 -13.56 23.97 26.28
N GLN A 115 -12.72 22.93 26.23
CA GLN A 115 -12.79 21.78 27.14
C GLN A 115 -11.43 21.05 27.24
N PHE A 116 -11.08 20.57 28.44
CA PHE A 116 -10.02 19.57 28.61
C PHE A 116 -10.33 18.59 29.74
N GLY A 117 -9.84 17.37 29.61
CA GLY A 117 -10.13 16.30 30.55
C GLY A 117 -9.30 15.05 30.35
N CYS A 118 -9.81 13.92 30.81
CA CYS A 118 -9.15 12.63 30.72
C CYS A 118 -10.15 11.49 30.51
N PHE A 119 -9.88 10.62 29.54
CA PHE A 119 -10.56 9.33 29.43
C PHE A 119 -9.78 8.26 30.21
N ARG A 120 -10.51 7.45 30.97
CA ARG A 120 -9.97 6.28 31.68
C ARG A 120 -10.83 5.05 31.49
N GLU A 121 -10.18 3.94 31.21
CA GLU A 121 -10.78 2.62 31.18
C GLU A 121 -11.23 2.22 32.60
N GLN A 122 -12.48 1.81 32.72
CA GLN A 122 -13.09 1.30 33.93
C GLN A 122 -12.85 -0.21 34.04
N PRO A 123 -13.03 -0.83 35.23
CA PRO A 123 -12.81 -2.27 35.41
C PRO A 123 -13.67 -3.19 34.53
N ASP A 124 -14.77 -2.69 33.97
CA ASP A 124 -15.64 -3.40 33.03
C ASP A 124 -15.20 -3.23 31.56
N GLY A 125 -14.18 -2.43 31.30
CA GLY A 125 -13.64 -2.12 29.97
C GLY A 125 -14.25 -0.88 29.31
N GLU A 126 -15.25 -0.24 29.91
CA GLU A 126 -15.81 1.01 29.37
C GLU A 126 -14.87 2.19 29.60
N TRP A 127 -14.82 3.14 28.67
CA TRP A 127 -14.03 4.35 28.83
C TRP A 127 -14.89 5.52 29.31
N THR A 128 -14.54 6.06 30.47
CA THR A 128 -15.24 7.20 31.07
C THR A 128 -14.40 8.46 30.95
N TYR A 129 -15.01 9.52 30.44
CA TYR A 129 -14.42 10.84 30.38
C TYR A 129 -14.69 11.63 31.67
N THR A 130 -13.67 12.32 32.17
CA THR A 130 -13.75 13.25 33.31
C THR A 130 -13.32 14.64 32.87
N ASP A 131 -14.20 15.62 32.99
CA ASP A 131 -13.87 17.03 32.79
C ASP A 131 -12.93 17.51 33.89
N LEU A 132 -11.75 17.99 33.49
CA LEU A 132 -10.75 18.50 34.42
C LEU A 132 -10.76 20.03 34.47
N ASP A 133 -11.32 20.70 33.46
CA ASP A 133 -11.44 22.15 33.42
C ASP A 133 -12.43 22.71 34.46
N GLU A 134 -13.44 21.94 34.87
CA GLU A 134 -14.38 22.36 35.92
C GLU A 134 -13.69 22.75 37.22
N GLN A 135 -12.52 22.17 37.47
CA GLN A 135 -11.69 22.45 38.64
C GLN A 135 -11.08 23.86 38.64
N PHE A 136 -11.20 24.60 37.55
CA PHE A 136 -10.68 25.95 37.36
C PHE A 136 -11.78 27.01 37.13
N ARG A 137 -13.06 26.66 37.31
CA ARG A 137 -14.21 27.58 37.12
C ARG A 137 -14.14 28.83 38.00
N ASP A 138 -13.60 28.70 39.20
CA ASP A 138 -13.45 29.81 40.15
C ASP A 138 -12.26 30.72 39.83
N VAL A 139 -11.41 30.37 38.86
CA VAL A 139 -10.28 31.19 38.45
C VAL A 139 -10.77 32.34 37.55
N PRO A 140 -10.51 33.61 37.91
CA PRO A 140 -10.92 34.74 37.09
C PRO A 140 -10.37 34.65 35.68
N ASP A 141 -11.22 34.93 34.69
CA ASP A 141 -10.88 34.94 33.26
C ASP A 141 -10.32 33.61 32.71
N ALA A 142 -10.52 32.50 33.42
CA ALA A 142 -10.11 31.18 32.94
C ALA A 142 -10.99 30.62 31.82
N HIS A 143 -12.27 31.01 31.79
CA HIS A 143 -13.22 30.62 30.75
C HIS A 143 -13.75 31.85 29.99
N PRO A 144 -14.10 31.72 28.70
CA PRO A 144 -13.92 30.55 27.84
C PRO A 144 -12.44 30.18 27.66
N LEU A 145 -12.16 28.89 27.46
CA LEU A 145 -10.80 28.36 27.33
C LEU A 145 -10.25 28.59 25.91
N GLY A 146 -11.15 28.65 24.92
CA GLY A 146 -10.81 28.60 23.51
C GLY A 146 -10.18 27.25 23.13
N ARG A 147 -9.26 27.25 22.17
CA ARG A 147 -8.51 26.05 21.81
C ARG A 147 -7.52 25.64 22.89
N ILE A 148 -7.51 24.34 23.22
CA ILE A 148 -6.42 23.72 23.95
C ILE A 148 -5.33 23.30 22.95
N TRP A 149 -4.25 24.09 22.89
CA TRP A 149 -3.17 23.94 21.92
C TRP A 149 -2.25 22.77 22.20
N LEU A 150 -2.03 22.47 23.48
CA LEU A 150 -1.11 21.42 23.92
C LEU A 150 -1.62 20.79 25.21
N VAL A 151 -1.61 19.46 25.24
CA VAL A 151 -1.77 18.65 26.44
C VAL A 151 -0.47 17.91 26.70
N ALA A 152 -0.03 17.87 27.95
CA ALA A 152 1.19 17.18 28.33
C ALA A 152 1.07 16.54 29.70
N ASN A 153 1.66 15.35 29.83
CA ASN A 153 1.88 14.69 31.11
C ASN A 153 3.38 14.73 31.40
N LEU A 154 3.78 15.55 32.36
CA LEU A 154 5.18 15.76 32.76
C LEU A 154 5.41 15.20 34.17
N PRO A 155 6.67 14.96 34.60
CA PRO A 155 6.94 14.31 35.88
C PRO A 155 6.30 14.98 37.10
N ASP A 156 6.04 16.28 37.03
CA ASP A 156 5.48 17.07 38.12
C ASP A 156 3.97 17.32 37.99
N GLY A 157 3.34 16.97 36.87
CA GLY A 157 1.89 17.09 36.70
C GLY A 157 1.40 17.08 35.26
N GLN A 158 0.08 17.22 35.14
CA GLN A 158 -0.67 17.30 33.90
C GLN A 158 -0.89 18.75 33.51
N TYR A 159 -0.59 19.10 32.27
CA TYR A 159 -0.64 20.47 31.78
C TYR A 159 -1.56 20.62 30.57
N PHE A 160 -2.25 21.76 30.52
CA PHE A 160 -3.17 22.12 29.46
C PHE A 160 -2.92 23.57 29.04
N LEU A 161 -2.34 23.78 27.86
CA LEU A 161 -2.07 25.10 27.29
C LEU A 161 -3.29 25.55 26.48
N ALA A 162 -4.08 26.45 27.04
CA ALA A 162 -5.24 27.05 26.38
C ALA A 162 -4.86 28.35 25.64
N GLU A 163 -5.84 29.09 25.11
CA GLU A 163 -5.58 30.36 24.41
C GLU A 163 -5.14 31.50 25.33
N ARG A 164 -5.56 31.47 26.61
CA ARG A 164 -5.36 32.57 27.57
C ARG A 164 -4.55 32.18 28.80
N ARG A 165 -4.47 30.88 29.11
CA ARG A 165 -3.87 30.38 30.34
C ARG A 165 -3.19 29.03 30.11
N LEU A 166 -2.15 28.78 30.88
CA LEU A 166 -1.60 27.44 31.10
C LEU A 166 -2.20 26.92 32.41
N PHE A 167 -2.81 25.74 32.38
CA PHE A 167 -3.33 25.06 33.55
C PHE A 167 -2.42 23.89 33.92
N ARG A 168 -2.32 23.61 35.22
CA ARG A 168 -1.59 22.46 35.76
C ARG A 168 -2.38 21.79 36.88
N ILE A 169 -2.45 20.47 36.81
CA ILE A 169 -2.85 19.60 37.92
C ILE A 169 -1.61 18.82 38.33
N GLY A 170 -1.00 19.20 39.45
CA GLY A 170 0.20 18.57 39.98
C GLY A 170 -0.05 17.11 40.37
N SER A 171 1.01 16.30 40.40
CA SER A 171 0.92 14.89 40.81
C SER A 171 0.44 14.70 42.27
N ASN A 172 0.53 15.76 43.08
CA ASN A 172 -0.02 15.85 44.44
C ASN A 172 -1.49 16.35 44.49
N GLY A 173 -2.12 16.61 43.34
CA GLY A 173 -3.46 17.20 43.21
C GLY A 173 -3.50 18.73 43.31
N GLU A 174 -2.36 19.41 43.44
CA GLU A 174 -2.31 20.87 43.49
C GLU A 174 -2.75 21.47 42.14
N LYS A 175 -3.59 22.50 42.19
CA LYS A 175 -4.16 23.14 41.01
C LYS A 175 -3.55 24.51 40.83
N GLN A 176 -2.92 24.74 39.69
CA GLN A 176 -2.28 26.01 39.37
C GLN A 176 -2.68 26.45 37.97
N SER A 177 -2.72 27.76 37.76
CA SER A 177 -2.85 28.30 36.41
C SER A 177 -2.17 29.66 36.29
N TRP A 178 -1.62 29.93 35.11
CA TRP A 178 -0.89 31.15 34.82
C TRP A 178 -1.46 31.81 33.56
N PRO A 179 -1.69 33.13 33.57
CA PRO A 179 -1.92 33.87 32.34
C PRO A 179 -0.75 33.69 31.37
N ILE A 180 -1.05 33.56 30.08
CA ILE A 180 -0.03 33.46 29.03
C ILE A 180 -0.07 34.71 28.14
N PRO A 181 0.98 34.98 27.35
CA PRO A 181 0.93 36.05 26.36
C PRO A 181 -0.27 35.91 25.43
N SER A 182 -0.93 37.02 25.07
CA SER A 182 -1.98 37.00 24.05
C SER A 182 -1.39 36.51 22.72
N ASN A 183 -2.14 35.67 21.99
CA ASN A 183 -1.76 35.11 20.68
C ASN A 183 -0.72 33.97 20.74
N VAL A 184 -0.91 33.00 21.63
CA VAL A 184 -0.24 31.68 21.48
C VAL A 184 -0.84 30.94 20.28
N LEU A 185 0.02 30.42 19.40
CA LEU A 185 -0.40 29.68 18.19
C LEU A 185 -0.17 28.18 18.27
N ASN A 186 0.80 27.74 19.08
CA ASN A 186 1.18 26.34 19.20
C ASN A 186 1.98 26.10 20.49
N GLY A 187 1.95 24.87 21.00
CA GLY A 187 2.82 24.42 22.09
C GLY A 187 3.67 23.23 21.66
N VAL A 188 4.88 23.12 22.20
CA VAL A 188 5.77 21.97 22.01
C VAL A 188 6.41 21.57 23.34
N ILE A 189 6.75 20.29 23.48
CA ILE A 189 7.48 19.77 24.63
C ILE A 189 8.96 19.65 24.30
N VAL A 190 9.81 20.20 25.17
CA VAL A 190 11.26 20.15 25.04
C VAL A 190 11.83 19.59 26.33
N GLY A 191 12.23 18.31 26.30
CA GLY A 191 12.57 17.58 27.52
C GLY A 191 11.37 17.52 28.47
N ASN A 192 11.49 18.12 29.65
CA ASN A 192 10.41 18.23 30.64
C ASN A 192 9.84 19.65 30.74
N ASP A 193 10.13 20.52 29.76
CA ASP A 193 9.68 21.92 29.76
C ASP A 193 8.58 22.13 28.70
N ILE A 194 7.62 23.01 29.02
CA ILE A 194 6.59 23.47 28.10
C ILE A 194 7.08 24.72 27.37
N TRP A 195 7.02 24.68 26.05
CA TRP A 195 7.38 25.79 25.20
C TRP A 195 6.17 26.19 24.35
N ALA A 196 6.04 27.46 24.03
CA ALA A 196 4.94 27.98 23.24
C ALA A 196 5.43 28.95 22.18
N ARG A 197 4.83 28.87 20.99
CA ARG A 197 4.99 29.89 19.96
C ARG A 197 4.00 31.02 20.22
N VAL A 198 4.54 32.20 20.48
CA VAL A 198 3.81 33.43 20.72
C VAL A 198 3.99 34.36 19.52
N VAL A 199 2.90 34.92 18.98
CA VAL A 199 2.98 35.92 17.91
C VAL A 199 3.87 37.08 18.32
N ASP A 200 4.71 37.55 17.39
CA ASP A 200 5.69 38.65 17.56
C ASP A 200 6.80 38.45 18.61
N GLN A 201 6.80 37.34 19.35
CA GLN A 201 7.84 37.01 20.34
C GLN A 201 8.59 35.71 20.03
N GLY A 202 8.04 34.88 19.14
CA GLY A 202 8.68 33.66 18.68
C GLY A 202 8.45 32.52 19.65
N LEU A 203 9.45 31.65 19.79
CA LEU A 203 9.39 30.51 20.69
C LEU A 203 9.83 30.92 22.09
N MET A 204 9.02 30.59 23.08
CA MET A 204 9.25 30.95 24.48
C MET A 204 9.11 29.72 25.38
N ARG A 205 9.85 29.69 26.48
CA ARG A 205 9.82 28.60 27.48
C ARG A 205 9.05 29.03 28.71
N PHE A 206 8.23 28.13 29.26
CA PHE A 206 7.60 28.33 30.56
C PHE A 206 8.62 28.05 31.68
N ASP A 207 8.88 29.03 32.55
CA ASP A 207 9.87 28.92 33.64
C ASP A 207 9.26 28.50 35.01
N GLY A 208 7.99 28.09 35.01
CA GLY A 208 7.20 27.83 36.22
C GLY A 208 6.37 29.02 36.69
N LYS A 209 6.53 30.21 36.10
CA LYS A 209 5.75 31.41 36.42
C LYS A 209 5.21 32.12 35.18
N ALA A 210 6.02 32.23 34.15
CA ALA A 210 5.68 32.91 32.91
C ALA A 210 6.40 32.29 31.71
N PHE A 211 5.94 32.62 30.51
CA PHE A 211 6.70 32.36 29.29
C PHE A 211 7.81 33.40 29.16
N VAL A 212 9.05 32.92 29.05
CA VAL A 212 10.26 33.74 28.90
C VAL A 212 10.95 33.41 27.58
N SER A 213 11.56 34.43 26.95
CA SER A 213 12.31 34.26 25.71
C SER A 213 13.48 33.30 25.90
N VAL A 214 13.78 32.54 24.85
CA VAL A 214 14.96 31.66 24.77
C VAL A 214 15.90 32.16 23.67
N PRO A 215 17.23 31.99 23.80
CA PRO A 215 18.17 32.39 22.75
C PRO A 215 17.84 31.74 21.40
N GLY A 216 17.64 32.57 20.36
CA GLY A 216 17.26 32.13 19.01
C GLY A 216 15.75 31.85 18.85
N GLY A 217 14.95 32.01 19.90
CA GLY A 217 13.51 31.80 19.87
C GLY A 217 12.80 32.79 18.94
N GLU A 218 13.35 33.98 18.78
CA GLU A 218 12.86 35.05 17.90
C GLU A 218 12.80 34.64 16.42
N GLU A 219 13.61 33.67 15.97
CA GLU A 219 13.56 33.17 14.58
C GLU A 219 12.19 32.56 14.25
N PHE A 220 11.51 31.99 15.25
CA PHE A 220 10.18 31.42 15.10
C PHE A 220 9.04 32.46 15.05
N ILE A 221 9.35 33.76 15.14
CA ILE A 221 8.41 34.83 14.77
C ILE A 221 8.07 34.67 13.29
N VAL A 222 9.11 34.60 12.45
CA VAL A 222 8.99 34.54 10.99
C VAL A 222 8.72 33.11 10.54
N PHE A 223 9.50 32.14 11.04
CA PHE A 223 9.54 30.82 10.44
C PHE A 223 8.57 29.82 11.10
N GLY A 224 8.21 30.07 12.35
CA GLY A 224 7.30 29.23 13.13
C GLY A 224 7.79 27.81 13.42
N VAL A 225 7.24 27.22 14.47
CA VAL A 225 7.58 25.87 14.95
C VAL A 225 6.32 25.02 15.00
N GLN A 226 6.43 23.77 14.58
CA GLN A 226 5.29 22.84 14.54
C GLN A 226 5.46 21.66 15.50
N SER A 227 6.62 21.03 15.50
CA SER A 227 6.91 19.86 16.32
C SER A 227 8.36 19.88 16.80
N ALA A 228 8.65 19.06 17.81
CA ALA A 228 9.97 18.90 18.40
C ALA A 228 10.21 17.43 18.78
N ALA A 229 11.46 16.98 18.66
CA ALA A 229 11.88 15.65 19.06
C ALA A 229 13.25 15.68 19.76
N PRO A 230 13.50 14.80 20.75
CA PRO A 230 14.82 14.68 21.38
C PRO A 230 15.91 14.31 20.37
N HIS A 231 17.07 14.96 20.48
CA HIS A 231 18.24 14.69 19.63
C HIS A 231 19.49 14.45 20.50
N PRO A 232 20.44 13.58 20.13
CA PRO A 232 21.67 13.40 20.90
C PRO A 232 22.46 14.69 21.17
N GLU A 233 22.34 15.67 20.28
CA GLU A 233 22.97 16.99 20.41
C GLU A 233 22.05 18.06 21.04
N GLY A 234 20.80 17.74 21.40
CA GLY A 234 19.85 18.71 21.95
C GLY A 234 18.40 18.38 21.64
N THR A 235 17.69 19.27 20.94
CA THR A 235 16.31 19.07 20.49
C THR A 235 16.17 19.49 19.05
N LEU A 236 15.62 18.61 18.22
CA LEU A 236 15.31 18.86 16.83
C LEU A 236 13.92 19.49 16.74
N PHE A 237 13.77 20.56 15.95
CA PHE A 237 12.51 21.26 15.73
C PHE A 237 12.19 21.33 14.24
N THR A 238 10.91 21.30 13.90
CA THR A 238 10.42 21.49 12.54
C THR A 238 9.82 22.87 12.34
N SER A 239 10.17 23.50 11.21
CA SER A 239 9.60 24.73 10.69
C SER A 239 9.05 24.50 9.29
N ARG A 240 7.81 24.94 9.04
CA ARG A 240 7.22 24.86 7.69
C ARG A 240 7.92 25.78 6.69
N ALA A 241 8.62 26.80 7.18
CA ALA A 241 9.20 27.87 6.36
C ALA A 241 10.71 27.71 6.16
N GLU A 242 11.42 27.02 7.06
CA GLU A 242 12.89 26.89 7.04
C GLU A 242 13.33 25.49 7.51
N GLY A 243 12.56 24.44 7.24
CA GLY A 243 13.02 23.06 7.49
C GLY A 243 13.32 22.72 8.96
N LEU A 244 14.59 22.45 9.27
CA LEU A 244 15.02 21.91 10.58
C LEU A 244 15.83 22.91 11.39
N TYR A 245 15.59 22.89 12.69
CA TYR A 245 16.39 23.62 13.68
C TYR A 245 16.89 22.66 14.75
N LEU A 246 18.09 22.89 15.25
CA LEU A 246 18.63 22.18 16.41
C LEU A 246 18.81 23.19 17.55
N GLY A 247 18.22 22.89 18.70
CA GLY A 247 18.36 23.68 19.91
C GLY A 247 19.22 22.98 20.94
N ASP A 248 20.23 23.66 21.46
CA ASP A 248 21.06 23.17 22.57
C ASP A 248 21.43 24.28 23.57
N ALA A 249 21.85 23.91 24.77
CA ALA A 249 22.15 24.86 25.84
C ALA A 249 23.37 25.75 25.56
N LYS A 250 24.26 25.34 24.65
CA LYS A 250 25.52 26.03 24.34
C LYS A 250 25.34 27.06 23.22
N HIS A 251 24.56 26.74 22.20
CA HIS A 251 24.42 27.55 20.99
C HIS A 251 23.04 28.18 20.83
N GLY A 252 22.05 27.81 21.66
CA GLY A 252 20.66 28.22 21.46
C GLY A 252 20.02 27.46 20.30
N LEU A 253 18.97 28.04 19.71
CA LEU A 253 18.32 27.51 18.51
C LEU A 253 19.09 27.95 17.26
N ARG A 254 19.36 27.01 16.36
CA ARG A 254 20.05 27.25 15.08
C ARG A 254 19.40 26.51 13.92
N HIS A 255 19.25 27.17 12.78
CA HIS A 255 18.88 26.52 11.52
C HIS A 255 19.93 25.47 11.12
N ILE A 256 19.48 24.37 10.53
CA ILE A 256 20.34 23.33 9.98
C ILE A 256 20.11 23.21 8.48
N ASP A 257 21.11 23.58 7.69
CA ASP A 257 21.08 23.36 6.25
C ASP A 257 21.19 21.86 5.96
N THR A 258 20.29 21.35 5.11
CA THR A 258 20.29 19.94 4.69
C THR A 258 20.23 19.79 3.18
N ALA A 259 20.69 18.65 2.67
CA ALA A 259 20.61 18.35 1.24
C ALA A 259 19.16 18.26 0.71
N TYR A 260 18.16 18.22 1.60
CA TYR A 260 16.75 18.05 1.28
C TYR A 260 15.87 19.24 1.73
N ASP A 261 16.46 20.41 1.97
CA ASP A 261 15.71 21.63 2.35
C ASP A 261 14.66 22.00 1.30
N ALA A 262 15.00 21.93 0.01
CA ALA A 262 14.06 22.21 -1.07
C ALA A 262 12.80 21.32 -0.99
N TRP A 263 12.99 20.03 -0.67
CA TRP A 263 11.89 19.09 -0.45
C TRP A 263 11.05 19.50 0.78
N MET A 264 11.67 19.83 1.91
CA MET A 264 10.95 20.25 3.13
C MET A 264 10.13 21.51 2.93
N LEU A 265 10.67 22.49 2.19
CA LEU A 265 9.98 23.75 1.88
C LEU A 265 8.79 23.53 0.94
N GLN A 266 8.98 22.70 -0.10
CA GLN A 266 7.93 22.39 -1.06
C GLN A 266 6.79 21.58 -0.42
N THR A 267 7.11 20.67 0.49
CA THR A 267 6.16 19.74 1.11
C THR A 267 5.62 20.20 2.46
N GLN A 268 6.24 21.23 3.04
CA GLN A 268 5.94 21.78 4.36
C GLN A 268 6.07 20.72 5.46
N VAL A 269 7.32 20.46 5.88
CA VAL A 269 7.59 19.60 7.05
C VAL A 269 6.82 20.11 8.28
N TYR A 270 6.16 19.19 8.97
CA TYR A 270 5.19 19.50 10.03
C TYR A 270 5.49 18.76 11.31
N SER A 271 5.49 17.42 11.30
CA SER A 271 5.73 16.61 12.51
C SER A 271 7.06 15.88 12.42
N VAL A 272 7.69 15.65 13.57
CA VAL A 272 8.88 14.83 13.72
C VAL A 272 8.70 13.83 14.85
N ALA A 273 9.06 12.58 14.61
CA ALA A 273 9.10 11.53 15.63
C ALA A 273 10.48 10.89 15.69
N ALA A 274 11.05 10.78 16.90
CA ALA A 274 12.23 9.97 17.15
C ALA A 274 11.84 8.49 17.16
N LEU A 275 12.66 7.65 16.54
CA LEU A 275 12.42 6.22 16.36
C LEU A 275 13.31 5.39 17.29
N ALA A 276 12.88 4.17 17.60
CA ALA A 276 13.59 3.27 18.52
C ALA A 276 14.98 2.84 18.01
N ASP A 277 15.20 2.89 16.69
CA ASP A 277 16.47 2.59 16.04
C ASP A 277 17.44 3.81 15.99
N GLY A 278 17.04 4.94 16.57
CA GLY A 278 17.81 6.19 16.59
C GLY A 278 17.64 7.05 15.34
N ASN A 279 16.78 6.65 14.39
CA ASN A 279 16.39 7.48 13.26
C ASN A 279 15.24 8.44 13.64
N TYR A 280 14.85 9.28 12.69
CA TYR A 280 13.71 10.19 12.80
C TYR A 280 12.81 10.05 11.59
N ALA A 281 11.50 10.14 11.82
CA ALA A 281 10.50 10.30 10.77
C ALA A 281 10.06 11.76 10.70
N LEU A 282 10.23 12.39 9.53
CA LEU A 282 9.73 13.73 9.22
C LEU A 282 8.49 13.62 8.36
N ALA A 283 7.33 14.02 8.88
CA ALA A 283 6.08 14.08 8.14
C ALA A 283 5.78 15.47 7.60
N THR A 284 5.09 15.51 6.47
CA THR A 284 4.83 16.74 5.72
C THR A 284 3.34 16.93 5.44
N LEU A 285 2.94 18.18 5.18
CA LEU A 285 1.56 18.49 4.80
C LEU A 285 1.21 18.11 3.36
N SER A 286 2.18 17.68 2.54
CA SER A 286 1.90 17.09 1.23
C SER A 286 1.56 15.59 1.32
N GLY A 287 1.73 14.95 2.48
CA GLY A 287 1.50 13.52 2.68
C GLY A 287 2.74 12.64 2.46
N GLU A 288 3.93 13.23 2.43
CA GLU A 288 5.21 12.53 2.32
C GLU A 288 5.92 12.41 3.67
N VAL A 289 6.75 11.38 3.81
CA VAL A 289 7.57 11.11 4.99
C VAL A 289 9.01 10.85 4.58
N ALA A 290 9.96 11.51 5.25
CA ALA A 290 11.38 11.22 5.16
C ALA A 290 11.87 10.51 6.43
N ILE A 291 12.73 9.51 6.25
CA ILE A 291 13.49 8.88 7.32
C ILE A 291 14.92 9.40 7.26
N ILE A 292 15.39 9.98 8.36
CA ILE A 292 16.74 10.53 8.51
C ILE A 292 17.44 9.89 9.70
N ASP A 293 18.77 9.80 9.69
CA ASP A 293 19.51 9.33 10.85
C ASP A 293 19.82 10.45 11.86
N ALA A 294 20.45 10.09 12.98
CA ALA A 294 20.89 11.03 14.01
C ALA A 294 22.00 12.02 13.58
N SER A 295 22.56 11.86 12.36
CA SER A 295 23.41 12.88 11.74
C SER A 295 22.61 13.78 10.78
N LEU A 296 21.29 13.62 10.76
CA LEU A 296 20.33 14.28 9.88
C LEU A 296 20.54 13.94 8.39
N ALA A 297 21.24 12.84 8.09
CA ALA A 297 21.39 12.37 6.72
C ALA A 297 20.13 11.62 6.26
N LEU A 298 19.65 11.97 5.07
CA LEU A 298 18.49 11.32 4.47
C LEU A 298 18.77 9.85 4.14
N LYS A 299 17.93 8.95 4.64
CA LYS A 299 17.98 7.52 4.34
C LYS A 299 16.97 7.15 3.27
N LYS A 300 15.72 7.55 3.48
CA LYS A 300 14.57 7.12 2.68
C LYS A 300 13.52 8.21 2.65
N GLN A 301 12.72 8.21 1.60
CA GLN A 301 11.54 9.04 1.48
C GLN A 301 10.41 8.23 0.86
N TYR A 302 9.20 8.46 1.35
CA TYR A 302 8.01 7.72 0.95
C TYR A 302 6.84 8.69 0.81
N ARG A 303 5.96 8.41 -0.16
CA ARG A 303 4.62 9.01 -0.16
C ARG A 303 3.73 8.10 0.69
N ILE A 304 3.14 8.66 1.74
CA ILE A 304 2.35 7.89 2.71
C ILE A 304 0.87 8.18 2.56
N SER A 305 0.48 9.42 2.26
CA SER A 305 -0.93 9.77 2.06
C SER A 305 -1.08 10.81 0.96
N ASN A 306 -2.30 10.93 0.44
CA ASN A 306 -2.71 12.05 -0.39
C ASN A 306 -3.23 13.25 0.41
N PHE A 307 -3.31 13.09 1.74
CA PHE A 307 -3.71 14.12 2.68
C PHE A 307 -2.52 14.64 3.48
N PRO A 308 -2.62 15.87 4.03
CA PRO A 308 -1.65 16.36 4.99
C PRO A 308 -1.51 15.42 6.19
N ILE A 309 -0.26 15.10 6.57
CA ILE A 309 0.03 14.33 7.77
C ILE A 309 0.19 15.34 8.92
N THR A 310 -0.70 15.24 9.90
CA THR A 310 -0.80 16.19 11.01
C THR A 310 -0.04 15.72 12.24
N ASP A 311 0.18 14.41 12.41
CA ASP A 311 0.95 13.87 13.53
C ASP A 311 1.50 12.46 13.24
N ILE A 312 2.53 12.05 13.98
CA ILE A 312 3.20 10.74 13.88
C ILE A 312 3.34 10.13 15.27
N ALA A 313 3.01 8.85 15.42
CA ALA A 313 3.36 8.09 16.61
C ALA A 313 4.10 6.80 16.25
N ALA A 314 5.20 6.53 16.94
CA ALA A 314 5.86 5.24 16.90
C ALA A 314 5.19 4.27 17.86
N SER A 315 4.77 3.11 17.36
CA SER A 315 4.16 2.03 18.13
C SER A 315 5.21 1.16 18.80
N VAL A 316 4.81 0.44 19.86
CA VAL A 316 5.68 -0.44 20.65
C VAL A 316 6.30 -1.59 19.85
N ASP A 317 5.69 -1.94 18.73
CA ASP A 317 6.20 -2.95 17.79
C ASP A 317 7.16 -2.36 16.74
N GLY A 318 7.52 -1.08 16.86
CA GLY A 318 8.39 -0.34 15.94
C GLY A 318 7.64 0.32 14.78
N GLY A 319 6.38 -0.06 14.52
CA GLY A 319 5.58 0.50 13.44
C GLY A 319 5.30 1.99 13.61
N LEU A 320 4.99 2.68 12.51
CA LEU A 320 4.68 4.10 12.51
C LEU A 320 3.21 4.32 12.17
N TRP A 321 2.53 5.13 12.98
CA TRP A 321 1.19 5.59 12.70
C TRP A 321 1.20 7.05 12.28
N PHE A 322 0.40 7.35 11.27
CA PHE A 322 0.24 8.68 10.71
C PHE A 322 -1.22 9.10 10.84
N ALA A 323 -1.43 10.20 11.57
CA ALA A 323 -2.69 10.92 11.56
C ALA A 323 -2.70 11.86 10.35
N THR A 324 -3.76 11.78 9.53
CA THR A 324 -3.91 12.66 8.36
C THR A 324 -5.26 13.37 8.38
N GLU A 325 -5.46 14.32 7.47
CA GLU A 325 -6.77 14.99 7.30
C GLU A 325 -7.79 14.17 6.49
N GLY A 326 -7.48 12.92 6.11
CA GLY A 326 -8.42 12.07 5.37
C GLY A 326 -8.35 10.56 5.62
N ASP A 327 -7.34 10.08 6.33
CA ASP A 327 -7.15 8.68 6.69
C ASP A 327 -6.23 8.50 7.92
N LEU A 328 -6.22 7.27 8.46
CA LEU A 328 -5.16 6.80 9.35
C LEU A 328 -4.31 5.79 8.59
N VAL A 329 -2.99 5.97 8.62
CA VAL A 329 -2.07 5.07 7.94
C VAL A 329 -1.12 4.47 8.96
N ARG A 330 -1.02 3.14 8.97
CA ARG A 330 0.03 2.42 9.69
C ARG A 330 1.06 1.91 8.70
N MET A 331 2.32 2.27 8.90
CA MET A 331 3.46 1.73 8.18
C MET A 331 4.21 0.72 9.05
N GLU A 332 4.52 -0.44 8.50
CA GLU A 332 5.45 -1.36 9.15
C GLU A 332 6.87 -0.78 9.13
N TRP A 333 7.51 -0.71 10.29
CA TRP A 333 8.85 -0.17 10.41
C TRP A 333 9.68 -0.89 11.50
N PRO A 334 10.91 -1.33 11.20
CA PRO A 334 11.41 -1.59 9.85
C PRO A 334 10.57 -2.69 9.19
N SER A 335 10.30 -2.59 7.87
CA SER A 335 9.52 -3.62 7.18
C SER A 335 10.43 -4.66 6.51
N PRO A 336 10.17 -5.97 6.70
CA PRO A 336 10.89 -7.04 5.99
C PRO A 336 10.45 -7.18 4.52
N TRP A 337 9.33 -6.57 4.15
CA TRP A 337 8.77 -6.63 2.79
C TRP A 337 8.42 -5.23 2.31
N THR A 338 8.61 -4.99 1.02
CA THR A 338 8.15 -3.75 0.39
C THR A 338 7.12 -4.05 -0.68
N PHE A 339 6.18 -3.14 -0.86
CA PHE A 339 5.19 -3.17 -1.92
C PHE A 339 5.64 -2.29 -3.09
N VAL A 340 5.50 -2.82 -4.30
CA VAL A 340 5.74 -2.09 -5.55
C VAL A 340 4.43 -2.07 -6.34
N GLY A 341 3.99 -0.90 -6.76
CA GLY A 341 2.71 -0.78 -7.46
C GLY A 341 2.52 0.51 -8.24
N GLU A 342 1.29 1.03 -8.25
CA GLU A 342 0.90 2.20 -9.05
C GLU A 342 1.71 3.45 -8.68
N GLU A 343 2.05 3.63 -7.41
CA GLU A 343 2.91 4.73 -6.93
C GLU A 343 4.34 4.66 -7.50
N ASP A 344 4.77 3.48 -7.95
CA ASP A 344 6.05 3.25 -8.61
C ASP A 344 5.95 3.25 -10.13
N GLY A 345 4.78 3.55 -10.69
CA GLY A 345 4.54 3.57 -12.13
C GLY A 345 4.21 2.21 -12.74
N LEU A 346 3.90 1.19 -11.92
CA LEU A 346 3.51 -0.14 -12.38
C LEU A 346 1.98 -0.29 -12.36
N PHE A 347 1.37 -0.50 -13.53
CA PHE A 347 -0.09 -0.52 -13.67
C PHE A 347 -0.61 -1.78 -14.37
N GLY A 348 -1.86 -2.12 -14.08
CA GLY A 348 -2.56 -3.27 -14.67
C GLY A 348 -2.44 -4.53 -13.85
N ALA A 349 -3.14 -5.59 -14.26
CA ALA A 349 -2.99 -6.90 -13.64
C ALA A 349 -1.63 -7.49 -14.03
N LEU A 350 -0.81 -7.85 -13.05
CA LEU A 350 0.48 -8.49 -13.29
C LEU A 350 0.26 -9.91 -13.81
N ASN A 351 0.81 -10.19 -14.98
CA ASN A 351 0.77 -11.51 -15.60
C ASN A 351 2.06 -12.29 -15.34
N ASP A 352 3.21 -11.63 -15.48
CA ASP A 352 4.52 -12.26 -15.27
C ASP A 352 5.62 -11.23 -14.97
N ALA A 353 6.77 -11.69 -14.46
CA ALA A 353 7.93 -10.85 -14.21
C ALA A 353 9.26 -11.61 -14.34
N GLU A 354 10.26 -10.98 -14.96
CA GLU A 354 11.56 -11.59 -15.23
C GLU A 354 12.72 -10.61 -14.94
N TRP A 355 13.86 -11.14 -14.48
CA TRP A 355 15.08 -10.36 -14.34
C TRP A 355 15.92 -10.47 -15.62
N PHE A 356 16.11 -9.33 -16.29
CA PHE A 356 16.81 -9.27 -17.56
C PHE A 356 17.61 -7.98 -17.68
N GLU A 357 18.89 -8.10 -18.05
CA GLU A 357 19.85 -6.99 -18.19
C GLU A 357 19.93 -6.08 -16.95
N GLY A 358 19.94 -6.69 -15.75
CA GLY A 358 20.01 -5.96 -14.48
C GLY A 358 18.73 -5.19 -14.11
N LYS A 359 17.67 -5.31 -14.90
CA LYS A 359 16.37 -4.65 -14.67
C LYS A 359 15.27 -5.69 -14.45
N ARG A 360 14.24 -5.30 -13.72
CA ARG A 360 13.02 -6.08 -13.60
C ARG A 360 12.08 -5.72 -14.74
N TRP A 361 11.64 -6.73 -15.47
CA TRP A 361 10.63 -6.61 -16.51
C TRP A 361 9.33 -7.21 -16.00
N VAL A 362 8.21 -6.53 -16.23
CA VAL A 362 6.90 -6.92 -15.70
C VAL A 362 5.88 -6.85 -16.81
N ALA A 363 5.33 -8.01 -17.16
CA ALA A 363 4.24 -8.16 -18.09
C ALA A 363 2.92 -7.90 -17.36
N THR A 364 2.09 -7.02 -17.92
CA THR A 364 0.78 -6.69 -17.34
C THR A 364 -0.32 -6.68 -18.40
N SER A 365 -1.57 -6.60 -17.93
CA SER A 365 -2.74 -6.37 -18.78
C SER A 365 -2.71 -5.05 -19.56
N LEU A 366 -1.79 -4.14 -19.23
CA LEU A 366 -1.65 -2.81 -19.83
C LEU A 366 -0.31 -2.62 -20.57
N GLY A 367 0.43 -3.70 -20.81
CA GLY A 367 1.70 -3.64 -21.53
C GLY A 367 2.88 -4.22 -20.78
N LEU A 368 4.07 -3.97 -21.31
CA LEU A 368 5.33 -4.34 -20.69
C LEU A 368 5.92 -3.15 -19.95
N PHE A 369 6.34 -3.37 -18.72
CA PHE A 369 7.01 -2.38 -17.89
C PHE A 369 8.44 -2.83 -17.61
N ARG A 370 9.34 -1.85 -17.50
CA ARG A 370 10.73 -2.08 -17.10
C ARG A 370 11.09 -1.19 -15.92
N SER A 371 11.77 -1.76 -14.94
CA SER A 371 12.26 -1.01 -13.79
C SER A 371 13.41 -0.08 -14.18
N ASP A 372 13.48 1.04 -13.48
CA ASP A 372 14.59 1.98 -13.44
C ASP A 372 14.68 2.59 -12.03
N ARG A 373 15.54 3.59 -11.85
CA ARG A 373 15.59 4.39 -10.64
C ARG A 373 15.36 5.87 -10.92
N ASP A 374 14.69 6.54 -9.98
CA ASP A 374 14.72 8.00 -9.94
C ASP A 374 16.00 8.52 -9.25
N ASP A 375 16.16 9.85 -9.22
CA ASP A 375 17.33 10.54 -8.67
C ASP A 375 17.54 10.23 -7.17
N ASP A 376 16.48 9.85 -6.46
CA ASP A 376 16.50 9.44 -5.05
C ASP A 376 16.79 7.94 -4.86
N GLY A 377 17.05 7.23 -5.97
CA GLY A 377 17.31 5.80 -5.99
C GLY A 377 16.07 4.95 -5.74
N ARG A 378 14.84 5.50 -5.79
CA ARG A 378 13.62 4.71 -5.65
C ARG A 378 13.36 3.93 -6.92
N VAL A 379 12.82 2.71 -6.77
CA VAL A 379 12.43 1.89 -7.92
C VAL A 379 11.25 2.55 -8.65
N ARG A 380 11.37 2.68 -9.97
CA ARG A 380 10.30 3.19 -10.85
C ARG A 380 10.10 2.24 -12.01
N PHE A 381 8.88 2.14 -12.50
CA PHE A 381 8.52 1.36 -13.67
C PHE A 381 8.07 2.26 -14.78
N HIS A 382 8.58 1.99 -15.98
CA HIS A 382 8.22 2.71 -17.19
C HIS A 382 7.59 1.74 -18.18
N ALA A 383 6.41 2.10 -18.68
CA ALA A 383 5.77 1.39 -19.77
C ALA A 383 6.63 1.50 -21.04
N LEU A 384 6.80 0.39 -21.74
CA LEU A 384 7.57 0.34 -22.98
C LEU A 384 6.65 0.63 -24.16
N PRO A 385 6.90 1.73 -24.93
CA PRO A 385 5.96 2.18 -25.95
C PRO A 385 5.69 1.18 -27.08
N TRP A 386 6.57 0.20 -27.27
CA TRP A 386 6.46 -0.83 -28.30
C TRP A 386 5.61 -2.04 -27.88
N ALA A 387 5.30 -2.19 -26.58
CA ALA A 387 4.49 -3.26 -26.00
C ALA A 387 3.36 -2.66 -25.15
N ARG A 388 2.35 -2.10 -25.81
CA ARG A 388 1.20 -1.42 -25.17
C ARG A 388 -0.03 -2.29 -24.97
N ASP A 389 -0.10 -3.38 -25.73
CA ASP A 389 -1.16 -4.37 -25.56
C ASP A 389 -0.78 -5.33 -24.42
N GLU A 390 -1.75 -6.10 -23.96
CA GLU A 390 -1.54 -7.11 -22.92
C GLU A 390 -0.37 -8.05 -23.22
N VAL A 391 0.51 -8.19 -22.22
CA VAL A 391 1.66 -9.10 -22.25
C VAL A 391 1.40 -10.17 -21.20
N TRP A 392 1.46 -11.44 -21.59
CA TRP A 392 1.12 -12.54 -20.69
C TRP A 392 2.35 -13.25 -20.12
N ASP A 393 3.43 -13.36 -20.89
CA ASP A 393 4.56 -14.15 -20.47
C ASP A 393 5.91 -13.57 -20.91
N LEU A 394 6.89 -13.70 -20.03
CA LEU A 394 8.28 -13.34 -20.24
C LEU A 394 9.14 -14.58 -20.06
N GLN A 395 10.02 -14.82 -21.03
CA GLN A 395 10.92 -15.97 -20.97
C GLN A 395 12.33 -15.58 -21.38
N ARG A 396 13.22 -15.50 -20.38
CA ARG A 396 14.65 -15.32 -20.64
C ARG A 396 15.28 -16.60 -21.15
N ILE A 397 16.05 -16.50 -22.23
CA ILE A 397 16.87 -17.57 -22.82
C ILE A 397 18.26 -17.00 -23.10
N GLY A 398 19.24 -17.34 -22.26
CA GLY A 398 20.59 -16.77 -22.36
C GLY A 398 20.56 -15.25 -22.18
N ASP A 399 20.96 -14.54 -23.23
CA ASP A 399 21.02 -13.08 -23.31
C ASP A 399 19.81 -12.47 -24.03
N ASP A 400 18.79 -13.28 -24.35
CA ASP A 400 17.54 -12.83 -24.97
C ASP A 400 16.37 -12.91 -23.98
N LEU A 401 15.42 -12.01 -24.15
CA LEU A 401 14.11 -12.05 -23.49
C LEU A 401 13.02 -12.18 -24.55
N LEU A 402 12.33 -13.31 -24.56
CA LEU A 402 11.10 -13.46 -25.34
C LEU A 402 9.92 -12.85 -24.59
N VAL A 403 9.07 -12.15 -25.32
CA VAL A 403 7.89 -11.45 -24.81
C VAL A 403 6.66 -11.98 -25.56
N GLY A 404 5.80 -12.70 -24.85
CA GLY A 404 4.53 -13.22 -25.33
C GLY A 404 3.43 -12.19 -25.16
N GLU A 405 3.01 -11.58 -26.26
CA GLU A 405 2.02 -10.50 -26.29
C GLU A 405 0.71 -10.96 -26.94
N ARG A 406 -0.31 -10.12 -26.79
CA ARG A 406 -1.61 -10.27 -27.44
C ARG A 406 -1.58 -10.46 -28.95
N LYS A 407 -0.64 -9.81 -29.63
CA LYS A 407 -0.60 -9.78 -31.09
C LYS A 407 0.71 -10.31 -31.64
N SER A 408 1.65 -10.71 -30.80
CA SER A 408 3.00 -11.04 -31.25
C SER A 408 3.83 -11.81 -30.26
N VAL A 409 4.93 -12.36 -30.77
CA VAL A 409 6.10 -12.65 -29.95
C VAL A 409 7.19 -11.66 -30.34
N GLN A 410 7.80 -11.00 -29.35
CA GLN A 410 8.97 -10.15 -29.54
C GLN A 410 10.20 -10.76 -28.87
N VAL A 411 11.38 -10.40 -29.37
CA VAL A 411 12.66 -10.73 -28.75
C VAL A 411 13.33 -9.43 -28.38
N VAL A 412 13.74 -9.31 -27.12
CA VAL A 412 14.59 -8.22 -26.64
C VAL A 412 16.01 -8.73 -26.50
N HIS A 413 16.96 -8.03 -27.12
CA HIS A 413 18.39 -8.30 -27.03
C HIS A 413 19.16 -6.98 -26.98
N ALA A 414 20.07 -6.81 -26.01
CA ALA A 414 20.85 -5.59 -25.84
C ALA A 414 19.98 -4.31 -25.79
N GLY A 415 18.82 -4.40 -25.13
CA GLY A 415 17.84 -3.31 -25.03
C GLY A 415 16.99 -3.03 -26.28
N GLU A 416 17.22 -3.72 -27.40
CA GLU A 416 16.44 -3.55 -28.64
C GLU A 416 15.37 -4.63 -28.77
N ALA A 417 14.14 -4.23 -29.09
CA ALA A 417 13.02 -5.14 -29.31
C ALA A 417 12.79 -5.38 -30.80
N THR A 418 12.80 -6.65 -31.21
CA THR A 418 12.50 -7.08 -32.58
C THR A 418 11.31 -8.03 -32.58
N ARG A 419 10.34 -7.75 -33.45
CA ARG A 419 9.16 -8.60 -33.65
C ARG A 419 9.57 -9.90 -34.35
N LEU A 420 9.33 -11.03 -33.70
CA LEU A 420 9.64 -12.35 -34.24
C LEU A 420 8.50 -12.87 -35.12
N ILE A 421 7.26 -12.74 -34.66
CA ILE A 421 6.08 -13.21 -35.38
C ILE A 421 4.81 -12.47 -34.95
N ASP A 422 3.85 -12.36 -35.87
CA ASP A 422 2.46 -12.02 -35.59
C ASP A 422 1.74 -13.25 -35.00
N SER A 423 1.16 -13.10 -33.80
CA SER A 423 0.47 -14.19 -33.10
C SER A 423 -0.94 -13.77 -32.72
N ASP A 424 -1.80 -14.76 -32.50
CA ASP A 424 -3.18 -14.56 -31.99
C ASP A 424 -3.23 -14.66 -30.46
N GLY A 425 -2.13 -14.23 -29.82
CA GLY A 425 -2.00 -14.17 -28.38
C GLY A 425 -1.24 -15.35 -27.80
N VAL A 426 0.04 -15.13 -27.49
CA VAL A 426 0.87 -16.13 -26.84
C VAL A 426 0.80 -15.96 -25.33
N PHE A 427 0.16 -16.91 -24.65
CA PHE A 427 -0.09 -16.83 -23.21
C PHE A 427 0.94 -17.58 -22.35
N GLU A 428 1.76 -18.46 -22.95
CA GLU A 428 2.84 -19.18 -22.26
C GLU A 428 3.99 -19.45 -23.24
N LEU A 429 5.23 -19.18 -22.82
CA LEU A 429 6.49 -19.45 -23.49
C LEU A 429 7.25 -20.50 -22.67
N ILE A 430 7.45 -21.69 -23.24
CA ILE A 430 8.00 -22.84 -22.53
C ILE A 430 9.33 -23.24 -23.15
N PRO A 431 10.47 -23.01 -22.48
CA PRO A 431 11.76 -23.54 -22.93
C PRO A 431 11.70 -25.07 -23.03
N SER A 432 12.12 -25.62 -24.17
CA SER A 432 12.12 -27.07 -24.36
C SER A 432 13.15 -27.73 -23.46
N THR A 433 12.71 -28.79 -22.79
CA THR A 433 13.55 -29.68 -21.99
C THR A 433 14.30 -30.71 -22.83
N PHE A 434 13.89 -30.92 -24.09
CA PHE A 434 14.46 -31.94 -24.97
C PHE A 434 15.25 -31.37 -26.15
N VAL A 435 14.95 -30.15 -26.58
CA VAL A 435 15.63 -29.49 -27.71
C VAL A 435 16.27 -28.19 -27.24
N PRO A 436 17.61 -28.17 -27.02
CA PRO A 436 18.31 -26.95 -26.62
C PRO A 436 18.08 -25.81 -27.62
N GLY A 437 17.84 -24.60 -27.10
CA GLY A 437 17.58 -23.41 -27.92
C GLY A 437 16.16 -23.31 -28.47
N ARG A 438 15.25 -24.24 -28.14
CA ARG A 438 13.84 -24.18 -28.53
C ARG A 438 12.96 -23.63 -27.42
N VAL A 439 11.97 -22.84 -27.81
CA VAL A 439 10.84 -22.40 -26.97
C VAL A 439 9.54 -22.80 -27.66
N LEU A 440 8.63 -23.41 -26.91
CA LEU A 440 7.26 -23.68 -27.35
C LEU A 440 6.39 -22.50 -26.92
N ALA A 441 5.81 -21.78 -27.88
CA ALA A 441 4.87 -20.69 -27.62
C ALA A 441 3.44 -21.21 -27.77
N LEU A 442 2.62 -21.05 -26.73
CA LEU A 442 1.24 -21.52 -26.70
C LEU A 442 0.28 -20.38 -27.05
N GLU A 443 -0.53 -20.60 -28.07
CA GLU A 443 -1.73 -19.82 -28.39
C GLU A 443 -2.98 -20.65 -28.07
N ASP A 444 -4.17 -20.03 -28.09
CA ASP A 444 -5.43 -20.69 -27.72
C ASP A 444 -5.65 -22.05 -28.42
N ALA A 445 -5.31 -22.17 -29.70
CA ALA A 445 -5.51 -23.39 -30.49
C ALA A 445 -4.27 -23.79 -31.31
N SER A 446 -3.08 -23.35 -30.90
CA SER A 446 -1.86 -23.64 -31.65
C SER A 446 -0.62 -23.71 -30.76
N ILE A 447 0.38 -24.46 -31.22
CA ILE A 447 1.71 -24.55 -30.59
C ILE A 447 2.74 -24.12 -31.63
N LEU A 448 3.52 -23.08 -31.33
CA LEU A 448 4.63 -22.66 -32.17
C LEU A 448 5.94 -23.17 -31.61
N GLU A 449 6.80 -23.70 -32.48
CA GLU A 449 8.19 -24.00 -32.18
C GLU A 449 9.05 -22.80 -32.60
N LEU A 450 9.62 -22.10 -31.62
CA LEU A 450 10.57 -21.02 -31.81
C LEU A 450 11.98 -21.56 -31.58
N ASP A 451 12.85 -21.53 -32.59
CA ASP A 451 14.21 -22.05 -32.49
C ASP A 451 15.24 -20.90 -32.52
N HIS A 452 16.21 -21.00 -31.62
CA HIS A 452 17.39 -20.14 -31.59
C HIS A 452 18.61 -20.90 -32.09
N THR A 453 19.11 -20.51 -33.26
CA THR A 453 20.39 -21.02 -33.80
C THR A 453 21.43 -19.90 -33.84
N ALA A 454 21.38 -19.04 -34.87
CA ALA A 454 22.11 -17.77 -34.95
C ALA A 454 21.19 -16.57 -34.65
N SER A 455 19.90 -16.72 -34.91
CA SER A 455 18.84 -15.78 -34.58
C SER A 455 17.55 -16.55 -34.30
N TRP A 456 16.61 -15.91 -33.62
CA TRP A 456 15.29 -16.48 -33.43
C TRP A 456 14.53 -16.60 -34.75
N ARG A 457 13.83 -17.73 -34.92
CA ARG A 457 12.90 -17.95 -36.02
C ARG A 457 11.75 -18.85 -35.59
N VAL A 458 10.63 -18.72 -36.27
CA VAL A 458 9.54 -19.68 -36.14
C VAL A 458 9.83 -20.87 -37.05
N SER A 459 9.98 -22.05 -36.46
CA SER A 459 10.27 -23.28 -37.19
C SER A 459 8.99 -23.94 -37.68
N VAL A 460 7.97 -24.07 -36.83
CA VAL A 460 6.68 -24.69 -37.14
C VAL A 460 5.58 -24.06 -36.30
N ARG A 461 4.37 -23.91 -36.86
CA ARG A 461 3.12 -23.63 -36.13
C ARG A 461 2.19 -24.82 -36.31
N HIS A 462 1.84 -25.48 -35.22
CA HIS A 462 0.98 -26.66 -35.20
C HIS A 462 -0.44 -26.24 -34.81
N ASP A 463 -1.41 -26.48 -35.70
CA ASP A 463 -2.84 -26.24 -35.46
C ASP A 463 -3.44 -27.40 -34.66
N LEU A 464 -4.11 -27.09 -33.54
CA LEU A 464 -4.76 -28.06 -32.66
C LEU A 464 -6.25 -28.26 -32.99
N GLY A 465 -6.78 -27.58 -34.01
CA GLY A 465 -8.18 -27.63 -34.40
C GLY A 465 -9.10 -27.02 -33.34
N GLU A 466 -10.06 -27.80 -32.85
CA GLU A 466 -11.03 -27.33 -31.84
C GLU A 466 -10.50 -27.38 -30.39
N VAL A 467 -9.29 -27.91 -30.19
CA VAL A 467 -8.69 -28.02 -28.86
C VAL A 467 -8.20 -26.66 -28.40
N ALA A 468 -8.80 -26.18 -27.31
CA ALA A 468 -8.38 -24.97 -26.62
C ALA A 468 -7.31 -25.33 -25.57
N ILE A 469 -6.03 -25.20 -25.91
CA ILE A 469 -4.93 -25.61 -25.03
C ILE A 469 -4.88 -24.75 -23.76
N SER A 470 -4.64 -25.39 -22.61
CA SER A 470 -4.52 -24.69 -21.32
C SER A 470 -3.11 -24.70 -20.75
N THR A 471 -2.33 -25.74 -21.03
CA THR A 471 -1.00 -26.03 -20.47
C THR A 471 -0.31 -27.09 -21.32
N LEU A 472 1.03 -27.17 -21.25
CA LEU A 472 1.82 -28.19 -21.93
C LEU A 472 2.92 -28.78 -21.03
N VAL A 473 3.11 -30.09 -21.14
CA VAL A 473 4.27 -30.83 -20.63
C VAL A 473 4.88 -31.63 -21.78
N GLU A 474 6.17 -31.43 -22.04
CA GLU A 474 6.89 -32.30 -22.95
C GLU A 474 7.14 -33.68 -22.33
N LEU A 475 6.81 -34.74 -23.07
CA LEU A 475 7.12 -36.13 -22.71
C LEU A 475 8.35 -36.65 -23.45
N ALA A 476 8.57 -36.15 -24.68
CA ALA A 476 9.73 -36.42 -25.53
C ALA A 476 9.87 -35.29 -26.57
N THR A 477 10.90 -35.37 -27.45
CA THR A 477 11.10 -34.42 -28.57
C THR A 477 9.93 -34.36 -29.56
N ASP A 478 9.14 -35.43 -29.63
CA ASP A 478 8.04 -35.62 -30.58
C ASP A 478 6.70 -35.88 -29.90
N ARG A 479 6.64 -35.80 -28.56
CA ARG A 479 5.42 -36.10 -27.80
C ARG A 479 5.19 -35.11 -26.68
N TRP A 480 4.00 -34.53 -26.66
CA TRP A 480 3.57 -33.59 -25.65
C TRP A 480 2.25 -34.03 -25.04
N LEU A 481 2.15 -33.86 -23.73
CA LEU A 481 0.88 -33.93 -23.03
C LEU A 481 0.37 -32.50 -22.89
N ILE A 482 -0.84 -32.22 -23.35
CA ILE A 482 -1.45 -30.89 -23.24
C ILE A 482 -2.74 -30.96 -22.43
N GLY A 483 -3.00 -29.91 -21.65
CA GLY A 483 -4.31 -29.69 -21.04
C GLY A 483 -5.26 -29.02 -22.04
N ASN A 484 -6.55 -29.12 -21.78
CA ASN A 484 -7.60 -28.55 -22.62
C ASN A 484 -8.62 -27.79 -21.77
N TRP A 485 -8.87 -26.52 -22.06
CA TRP A 485 -9.89 -25.71 -21.38
C TRP A 485 -11.30 -26.29 -21.44
N ARG A 486 -11.57 -27.17 -22.42
CA ARG A 486 -12.90 -27.72 -22.72
C ARG A 486 -12.95 -29.24 -22.67
N GLY A 487 -12.16 -29.88 -21.80
CA GLY A 487 -12.32 -31.31 -21.51
C GLY A 487 -11.00 -32.02 -21.20
N TYR A 488 -10.89 -33.27 -21.65
CA TYR A 488 -9.78 -34.15 -21.33
C TYR A 488 -8.40 -33.61 -21.79
N PRO A 489 -7.31 -33.97 -21.08
CA PRO A 489 -5.97 -33.83 -21.60
C PRO A 489 -5.84 -34.50 -22.97
N GLN A 490 -4.93 -33.99 -23.80
CA GLN A 490 -4.64 -34.57 -25.10
C GLN A 490 -3.18 -35.03 -25.15
N LEU A 491 -2.94 -36.16 -25.82
CA LEU A 491 -1.61 -36.56 -26.25
C LEU A 491 -1.39 -36.04 -27.67
N VAL A 492 -0.40 -35.16 -27.82
CA VAL A 492 0.04 -34.65 -29.12
C VAL A 492 1.28 -35.43 -29.52
N THR A 493 1.24 -36.08 -30.68
CA THR A 493 2.40 -36.78 -31.26
C THR A 493 2.76 -36.13 -32.58
N ARG A 494 4.03 -35.72 -32.71
CA ARG A 494 4.61 -35.18 -33.93
C ARG A 494 5.09 -36.32 -34.81
N THR A 495 4.68 -36.30 -36.07
CA THR A 495 5.05 -37.30 -37.08
C THR A 495 5.70 -36.61 -38.28
N ALA A 496 6.74 -37.24 -38.83
CA ALA A 496 7.35 -36.78 -40.07
C ALA A 496 6.46 -37.20 -41.24
N GLY A 497 5.90 -36.22 -41.97
CA GLY A 497 5.13 -36.44 -43.19
C GLY A 497 5.90 -36.01 -44.44
N VAL A 498 5.34 -36.36 -45.61
CA VAL A 498 5.90 -36.00 -46.93
C VAL A 498 5.89 -34.48 -47.15
N ASP A 499 4.89 -33.78 -46.59
CA ASP A 499 4.71 -32.33 -46.70
C ASP A 499 5.29 -31.54 -45.50
N GLY A 500 6.05 -32.22 -44.64
CA GLY A 500 6.62 -31.65 -43.41
C GLY A 500 6.09 -32.30 -42.13
N PRO A 501 6.56 -31.82 -40.96
CA PRO A 501 6.07 -32.30 -39.68
C PRO A 501 4.60 -31.93 -39.49
N HIS A 502 3.77 -32.91 -39.10
CA HIS A 502 2.39 -32.69 -38.66
C HIS A 502 2.20 -33.28 -37.28
N ILE A 503 1.09 -32.92 -36.63
CA ILE A 503 0.72 -33.46 -35.33
C ILE A 503 -0.54 -34.29 -35.42
N VAL A 504 -0.59 -35.31 -34.57
CA VAL A 504 -1.80 -36.07 -34.26
C VAL A 504 -2.19 -35.71 -32.83
N VAL A 505 -3.40 -35.18 -32.66
CA VAL A 505 -3.97 -34.83 -31.35
C VAL A 505 -4.95 -35.93 -30.94
N GLN A 506 -4.68 -36.58 -29.82
CA GLN A 506 -5.50 -37.66 -29.30
C GLN A 506 -6.08 -37.30 -27.92
N PRO A 507 -7.41 -37.27 -27.74
CA PRO A 507 -8.01 -37.08 -26.43
C PRO A 507 -7.72 -38.31 -25.55
N LEU A 508 -7.36 -38.05 -24.29
CA LEU A 508 -7.12 -39.10 -23.30
C LEU A 508 -8.34 -39.22 -22.40
N GLY A 509 -9.30 -40.04 -22.81
CA GLY A 509 -10.57 -40.24 -22.10
C GLY A 509 -10.52 -41.35 -21.03
N PRO A 510 -11.67 -41.96 -20.72
CA PRO A 510 -11.80 -43.02 -19.72
C PRO A 510 -10.90 -44.24 -19.93
N GLU A 511 -10.62 -44.57 -21.19
CA GLU A 511 -9.71 -45.63 -21.58
C GLU A 511 -8.25 -45.38 -21.13
N TYR A 512 -7.94 -44.15 -20.72
CA TYR A 512 -6.66 -43.74 -20.14
C TYR A 512 -6.76 -43.46 -18.63
N GLY A 513 -7.81 -43.90 -17.93
CA GLY A 513 -7.92 -43.77 -16.47
C GLY A 513 -8.57 -42.51 -15.95
N LEU A 514 -9.29 -41.81 -16.82
CA LEU A 514 -10.04 -40.60 -16.48
C LEU A 514 -11.53 -40.90 -16.32
N PRO A 515 -12.32 -40.01 -15.69
CA PRO A 515 -13.76 -40.23 -15.50
C PRO A 515 -14.52 -40.21 -16.84
N GLU A 516 -15.73 -40.78 -16.88
CA GLU A 516 -16.58 -40.86 -18.10
C GLU A 516 -16.99 -39.50 -18.67
N GLN A 517 -17.08 -38.48 -17.81
CA GLN A 517 -17.37 -37.11 -18.21
C GLN A 517 -16.31 -36.16 -17.66
N ALA A 518 -15.81 -35.28 -18.53
CA ALA A 518 -14.98 -34.15 -18.17
C ALA A 518 -15.73 -32.86 -18.53
N ASP A 519 -16.66 -32.46 -17.67
CA ASP A 519 -17.40 -31.20 -17.79
C ASP A 519 -16.52 -29.96 -17.48
N ALA A 520 -15.33 -30.19 -16.91
CA ALA A 520 -14.36 -29.18 -16.54
C ALA A 520 -13.13 -29.25 -17.46
N GLY A 521 -12.47 -28.10 -17.64
CA GLY A 521 -11.18 -28.03 -18.30
C GLY A 521 -10.12 -28.82 -17.54
N SER A 522 -9.14 -29.33 -18.28
CA SER A 522 -7.98 -30.02 -17.76
C SER A 522 -6.72 -29.17 -17.81
N SER A 523 -5.74 -29.51 -16.99
CA SER A 523 -4.42 -28.90 -16.99
C SER A 523 -3.37 -29.95 -16.69
N VAL A 524 -2.15 -29.77 -17.18
CA VAL A 524 -1.03 -30.71 -17.01
C VAL A 524 0.24 -29.99 -16.58
N TRP A 525 0.99 -30.59 -15.66
CA TRP A 525 2.25 -30.01 -15.17
C TRP A 525 3.19 -31.10 -14.64
N LYS A 526 4.41 -30.69 -14.33
CA LYS A 526 5.46 -31.57 -13.82
C LYS A 526 5.94 -31.04 -12.47
N THR A 527 6.08 -31.93 -11.48
CA THR A 527 6.67 -31.62 -10.18
C THR A 527 7.31 -32.87 -9.59
N GLY A 528 8.45 -32.74 -8.91
CA GLY A 528 9.19 -33.89 -8.36
C GLY A 528 9.54 -34.97 -9.39
N GLY A 529 9.80 -34.57 -10.65
CA GLY A 529 10.08 -35.49 -11.75
C GLY A 529 8.86 -36.22 -12.33
N LYS A 530 7.67 -36.07 -11.74
CA LYS A 530 6.43 -36.73 -12.15
C LYS A 530 5.51 -35.78 -12.90
N THR A 531 4.73 -36.33 -13.81
CA THR A 531 3.73 -35.60 -14.59
C THR A 531 2.35 -35.82 -14.00
N PHE A 532 1.57 -34.75 -13.86
CA PHE A 532 0.22 -34.78 -13.32
C PHE A 532 -0.75 -34.08 -14.25
N ALA A 533 -2.03 -34.42 -14.11
CA ALA A 533 -3.15 -33.70 -14.68
C ALA A 533 -4.20 -33.38 -13.60
N THR A 534 -4.87 -32.24 -13.72
CA THR A 534 -6.16 -32.00 -13.04
C THR A 534 -7.27 -32.04 -14.04
N ILE A 535 -8.43 -32.50 -13.57
CA ILE A 535 -9.72 -32.33 -14.23
C ILE A 535 -10.70 -31.89 -13.15
N GLY A 536 -11.16 -30.65 -13.21
CA GLY A 536 -11.88 -30.05 -12.09
C GLY A 536 -11.01 -30.03 -10.82
N ASP A 537 -11.54 -30.58 -9.73
CA ASP A 537 -10.87 -30.64 -8.42
C ASP A 537 -10.04 -31.92 -8.20
N ASP A 538 -10.07 -32.86 -9.17
CA ASP A 538 -9.40 -34.15 -9.05
C ASP A 538 -8.00 -34.13 -9.67
N LEU A 539 -7.09 -34.89 -9.06
CA LEU A 539 -5.69 -34.99 -9.45
C LEU A 539 -5.37 -36.41 -9.93
N TYR A 540 -4.62 -36.49 -11.03
CA TYR A 540 -4.18 -37.73 -11.64
C TYR A 540 -2.68 -37.68 -11.92
N GLU A 541 -1.95 -38.76 -11.63
CA GLU A 541 -0.56 -38.92 -12.03
C GLU A 541 -0.48 -39.68 -13.36
N TRP A 542 0.31 -39.19 -14.30
CA TRP A 542 0.58 -39.86 -15.56
C TRP A 542 1.67 -40.92 -15.38
N ARG A 543 1.29 -42.20 -15.47
CA ARG A 543 2.17 -43.37 -15.31
C ARG A 543 1.95 -44.37 -16.43
N GLY A 544 3.00 -44.74 -17.14
CA GLY A 544 2.92 -45.83 -18.14
C GLY A 544 1.88 -45.59 -19.24
N ASN A 545 1.74 -44.34 -19.70
CA ASN A 545 0.74 -43.93 -20.70
C ASN A 545 -0.72 -44.01 -20.22
N HIS A 546 -0.95 -43.88 -18.91
CA HIS A 546 -2.26 -43.93 -18.28
C HIS A 546 -2.30 -42.98 -17.07
N PHE A 547 -3.47 -42.44 -16.76
CA PHE A 547 -3.72 -41.62 -15.58
C PHE A 547 -4.10 -42.47 -14.38
N VAL A 548 -3.49 -42.19 -13.23
CA VAL A 548 -3.76 -42.86 -11.96
C VAL A 548 -4.22 -41.82 -10.96
N ALA A 549 -5.48 -41.89 -10.51
CA ALA A 549 -6.04 -40.96 -9.54
C ALA A 549 -5.20 -40.88 -8.26
N GLN A 550 -5.02 -39.67 -7.74
CA GLN A 550 -4.23 -39.37 -6.54
C GLN A 550 -5.09 -38.67 -5.45
N PRO A 551 -6.17 -39.30 -4.95
CA PRO A 551 -7.12 -38.66 -4.03
C PRO A 551 -6.48 -38.26 -2.69
N ASP A 552 -5.44 -38.98 -2.27
CA ASP A 552 -4.75 -38.73 -0.99
C ASP A 552 -3.57 -37.76 -1.11
N HIS A 553 -3.30 -37.23 -2.31
CA HIS A 553 -2.19 -36.31 -2.52
C HIS A 553 -2.38 -35.03 -1.69
N PRO A 554 -1.32 -34.49 -1.05
CA PRO A 554 -1.42 -33.29 -0.22
C PRO A 554 -2.09 -32.09 -0.91
N LEU A 555 -1.85 -31.92 -2.21
CA LEU A 555 -2.47 -30.85 -3.01
C LEU A 555 -4.00 -30.97 -3.13
N VAL A 556 -4.55 -32.19 -3.17
CA VAL A 556 -6.00 -32.41 -3.20
C VAL A 556 -6.62 -32.04 -1.85
N LYS A 557 -5.92 -32.35 -0.75
CA LYS A 557 -6.36 -31.99 0.61
C LYS A 557 -6.37 -30.48 0.84
N LEU A 558 -5.39 -29.76 0.28
CA LEU A 558 -5.35 -28.30 0.32
C LEU A 558 -6.52 -27.65 -0.43
N GLY A 559 -6.88 -28.16 -1.61
CA GLY A 559 -8.01 -27.64 -2.39
C GLY A 559 -9.37 -27.84 -1.73
N ARG A 560 -9.56 -28.94 -0.98
CA ARG A 560 -10.83 -29.24 -0.30
C ARG A 560 -11.05 -28.47 1.01
N HIS A 561 -10.00 -27.90 1.60
CA HIS A 561 -10.08 -27.12 2.85
C HIS A 561 -10.04 -25.60 2.65
N ALA A 562 -9.96 -25.11 1.40
CA ALA A 562 -10.22 -23.71 1.13
C ALA A 562 -11.68 -23.37 1.48
N PRO A 563 -11.96 -22.31 2.26
CA PRO A 563 -13.34 -21.95 2.61
C PRO A 563 -14.13 -21.70 1.33
N GLN A 564 -15.29 -22.36 1.20
CA GLN A 564 -16.23 -22.14 0.09
C GLN A 564 -16.74 -20.69 0.13
N ARG A 565 -16.02 -19.76 -0.51
CA ARG A 565 -16.59 -18.49 -0.96
C ARG A 565 -16.92 -18.64 -2.44
N ASN A 566 -18.22 -18.48 -2.74
CA ASN A 566 -18.87 -18.47 -4.05
C ASN A 566 -19.27 -19.83 -4.66
N ARG A 567 -20.21 -20.53 -4.03
CA ARG A 567 -21.28 -21.17 -4.80
C ARG A 567 -22.23 -20.06 -5.29
N VAL A 568 -22.09 -19.67 -6.55
CA VAL A 568 -23.07 -18.83 -7.25
C VAL A 568 -24.43 -19.50 -7.12
N SER A 569 -25.35 -18.83 -6.45
CA SER A 569 -26.74 -19.24 -6.36
C SER A 569 -27.32 -19.37 -7.77
N ARG A 570 -27.93 -20.53 -8.05
CA ARG A 570 -28.75 -20.76 -9.25
C ARG A 570 -29.89 -19.75 -9.26
N TRP A 571 -29.72 -18.62 -9.94
CA TRP A 571 -30.82 -17.73 -10.29
C TRP A 571 -31.66 -18.41 -11.38
N ARG A 572 -32.91 -18.75 -11.03
CA ARG A 572 -33.92 -19.18 -11.99
C ARG A 572 -34.15 -18.05 -13.00
N LYS A 573 -34.03 -18.37 -14.29
CA LYS A 573 -34.36 -17.49 -15.42
C LYS A 573 -35.81 -16.99 -15.30
N ALA A 574 -36.00 -15.68 -15.17
CA ALA A 574 -37.20 -15.00 -15.65
C ALA A 574 -36.89 -14.40 -17.04
N PRO A 575 -37.78 -14.52 -18.04
CA PRO A 575 -37.48 -14.07 -19.39
C PRO A 575 -37.63 -12.55 -19.51
N VAL A 576 -36.52 -11.83 -19.73
CA VAL A 576 -36.54 -10.43 -20.13
C VAL A 576 -36.69 -10.37 -21.65
N ARG A 577 -37.82 -9.85 -22.13
CA ARG A 577 -38.02 -9.49 -23.54
C ARG A 577 -37.21 -8.25 -23.86
N ILE A 578 -36.28 -8.35 -24.81
CA ILE A 578 -35.57 -7.21 -25.39
C ILE A 578 -36.44 -6.66 -26.53
N HIS A 579 -36.95 -5.44 -26.39
CA HIS A 579 -37.47 -4.68 -27.52
C HIS A 579 -36.33 -3.86 -28.14
N GLN A 580 -35.99 -4.19 -29.39
CA GLN A 580 -35.19 -3.29 -30.24
C GLN A 580 -36.06 -2.10 -30.65
N SER A 581 -35.62 -0.88 -30.36
CA SER A 581 -36.03 0.30 -31.13
C SER A 581 -34.78 1.02 -31.66
N ARG A 582 -34.72 1.15 -32.99
CA ARG A 582 -33.79 2.02 -33.71
C ARG A 582 -34.23 3.47 -33.49
N TYR A 583 -33.31 4.36 -33.13
CA TYR A 583 -33.43 5.77 -33.47
C TYR A 583 -32.06 6.40 -33.79
N LEU A 584 -32.01 7.04 -34.97
CA LEU A 584 -30.96 7.92 -35.47
C LEU A 584 -31.08 9.31 -34.81
N GLY A 585 -29.95 9.97 -34.49
CA GLY A 585 -29.95 11.43 -34.32
C GLY A 585 -28.88 12.03 -33.40
N ARG A 586 -27.85 12.62 -34.02
CA ARG A 586 -27.01 13.78 -33.64
C ARG A 586 -26.72 14.14 -32.17
N ALA A 587 -25.40 14.17 -31.89
CA ALA A 587 -24.63 15.18 -31.15
C ALA A 587 -24.96 15.50 -29.67
N GLY A 588 -24.01 15.18 -28.79
CA GLY A 588 -23.74 15.96 -27.58
C GLY A 588 -23.76 15.18 -26.25
N ARG A 589 -22.55 14.91 -25.73
CA ARG A 589 -22.19 14.66 -24.31
C ARG A 589 -23.08 13.69 -23.49
N SER A 590 -22.54 12.50 -23.24
CA SER A 590 -23.05 11.57 -22.24
C SER A 590 -22.56 11.94 -20.83
N VAL A 591 -23.51 12.17 -19.91
CA VAL A 591 -23.31 12.07 -18.46
C VAL A 591 -24.08 10.83 -18.03
N ALA A 592 -23.40 9.85 -17.44
CA ALA A 592 -24.05 8.69 -16.84
C ALA A 592 -24.46 9.04 -15.40
N ILE A 593 -25.75 8.94 -15.10
CA ILE A 593 -26.28 8.96 -13.73
C ILE A 593 -26.70 7.52 -13.42
N VAL A 594 -26.10 6.94 -12.39
CA VAL A 594 -26.51 5.64 -11.82
C VAL A 594 -27.51 5.96 -10.71
N GLU A 595 -28.80 5.71 -10.93
CA GLU A 595 -29.82 5.74 -9.88
C GLU A 595 -29.92 4.36 -9.22
N SER A 596 -29.53 4.26 -7.95
CA SER A 596 -29.84 3.13 -7.09
C SER A 596 -31.29 3.25 -6.60
N GLY A 597 -32.14 2.29 -6.97
CA GLY A 597 -33.54 2.26 -6.54
C GLY A 597 -33.70 1.96 -5.05
N VAL A 598 -34.32 2.89 -4.33
CA VAL A 598 -34.89 2.69 -2.98
C VAL A 598 -36.40 2.87 -3.07
N ALA A 599 -37.14 1.93 -2.46
CA ALA A 599 -38.61 1.93 -2.43
C ALA A 599 -39.19 3.11 -1.61
N PRO A 600 -40.44 3.56 -1.89
CA PRO A 600 -40.92 4.88 -1.49
C PRO A 600 -41.59 4.92 -0.10
N GLY A 601 -41.27 5.94 0.69
CA GLY A 601 -41.99 6.26 1.93
C GLY A 601 -41.53 7.55 2.62
N ALA A 602 -42.21 8.67 2.30
CA ALA A 602 -42.34 9.93 3.06
C ALA A 602 -41.22 11.02 3.01
N ARG A 603 -41.48 12.00 2.10
CA ARG A 603 -41.38 13.49 2.17
C ARG A 603 -40.14 14.13 2.84
N ASN A 604 -39.17 14.62 2.06
CA ASN A 604 -39.03 15.97 1.45
C ASN A 604 -38.95 17.14 2.43
N ASP A 605 -37.76 17.74 2.53
CA ASP A 605 -37.57 19.17 2.28
C ASP A 605 -36.27 19.41 1.48
N ARG A 606 -36.43 19.93 0.26
CA ARG A 606 -35.35 20.26 -0.69
C ARG A 606 -34.98 21.73 -0.51
N VAL A 607 -33.73 22.00 -0.16
CA VAL A 607 -33.12 23.33 -0.37
C VAL A 607 -32.43 23.33 -1.74
N ILE A 608 -32.90 24.18 -2.65
CA ILE A 608 -32.37 24.35 -4.00
C ILE A 608 -31.29 25.44 -3.99
N ALA A 609 -30.02 25.09 -4.18
CA ALA A 609 -28.96 26.05 -4.48
C ALA A 609 -28.81 26.22 -6.00
N ARG A 610 -29.18 27.40 -6.53
CA ARG A 610 -28.95 27.79 -7.94
C ARG A 610 -27.59 28.46 -8.10
N ARG A 611 -26.77 27.95 -9.02
CA ARG A 611 -25.51 28.59 -9.45
C ARG A 611 -25.82 29.69 -10.49
N ARG A 612 -25.52 30.95 -10.19
CA ARG A 612 -25.50 32.06 -11.16
C ARG A 612 -24.07 32.23 -11.68
N ARG A 613 -23.90 32.26 -13.01
CA ARG A 613 -22.69 32.80 -13.65
C ARG A 613 -22.84 34.32 -13.73
N SER A 614 -21.85 35.07 -13.26
CA SER A 614 -21.63 36.46 -13.69
C SER A 614 -20.21 36.61 -14.23
N SER A 615 -20.13 37.25 -15.38
CA SER A 615 -18.92 37.72 -16.03
C SER A 615 -18.42 39.02 -15.40
N ASP A 616 -17.11 39.21 -15.52
CA ASP A 616 -16.34 40.45 -15.57
C ASP A 616 -15.65 41.01 -14.30
N ARG A 617 -14.32 41.10 -14.44
CA ARG A 617 -13.31 42.03 -13.88
C ARG A 617 -13.09 42.14 -12.36
N GLY A 618 -11.87 41.71 -11.97
CA GLY A 618 -10.95 42.55 -11.19
C GLY A 618 -10.85 42.25 -9.69
N ARG A 619 -9.64 41.81 -9.28
CA ARG A 619 -9.11 41.67 -7.91
C ARG A 619 -9.82 40.66 -7.00
N VAL A 620 -9.09 39.60 -6.65
CA VAL A 620 -9.37 38.76 -5.49
C VAL A 620 -8.13 38.76 -4.61
N GLY A 621 -8.25 39.45 -3.46
CA GLY A 621 -7.43 39.17 -2.29
C GLY A 621 -8.01 37.96 -1.56
N TRP A 622 -7.15 37.17 -0.93
CA TRP A 622 -7.53 35.98 -0.20
C TRP A 622 -8.05 36.36 1.18
N ILE A 623 -9.29 36.00 1.47
CA ILE A 623 -9.80 35.79 2.83
C ILE A 623 -10.25 34.33 2.85
N ALA A 624 -9.57 33.52 3.65
CA ALA A 624 -10.02 32.19 4.01
C ALA A 624 -10.94 32.34 5.22
N ASP A 625 -12.16 31.81 5.13
CA ASP A 625 -13.00 31.54 6.29
C ASP A 625 -13.51 30.10 6.19
N LEU A 626 -13.21 29.39 7.28
CA LEU A 626 -13.62 28.06 7.76
C LEU A 626 -13.03 26.83 7.04
#